data_AF-A0A1D2RC52-F1
#
_entry.id   AF-A0A1D2RC52-F1
#
_cell.length_a   1.000
_cell.length_b   1.000
_cell.length_c   1.000
_cell.angle_alpha   90.00
_cell.angle_beta   90.00
_cell.angle_gamma   90.00
#
_symmetry.space_group_name_H-M   'P 1'
#
loop_
_entity.id
_entity.type
_entity.pdbx_description
1 polymer ?
#
loop_
_entity_poly.entity_id
_entity_poly.type
_entity_poly.pdbx_seq_one_letter_code
_entity_poly.pdbx_strand_id
1 'polypeptide(L)'
;MEHKLIRRILKGVGEKKIITALTLMKNSKMSDAELMKVLNLGTSNSAAYYRKELEKEEIIKGYRAEIDWKKLGYPVRFTIIVEGESPELLLEMEEKQNLAIKEYNEVVGDVYVISTKSGGIILEDMSFYFGNRAIAIIKGCATSEHDVVLYSKYRLFDVYPEIKTTIAILKDNVIKNFIINKENLDILVPEYKPEKKDRIEESKLKPKEETEHERLLRNLEEFFS
;
A
#
# COMPACT_ATOMS: atom_id res chain seq x y z
N MET A 1 -21.87 3.15 16.96
CA MET A 1 -21.63 4.35 16.11
C MET A 1 -20.85 4.00 14.83
N GLU A 2 -20.06 2.92 14.83
CA GLU A 2 -19.21 2.48 13.70
C GLU A 2 -19.98 1.86 12.51
N HIS A 3 -21.10 1.16 12.75
CA HIS A 3 -21.91 0.54 11.68
C HIS A 3 -22.47 1.52 10.63
N LYS A 4 -22.66 2.80 11.01
CA LYS A 4 -23.10 3.85 10.06
C LYS A 4 -21.97 4.38 9.18
N LEU A 5 -20.72 4.26 9.62
CA LEU A 5 -19.56 4.77 8.88
C LEU A 5 -19.23 3.84 7.70
N ILE A 6 -19.16 2.53 7.97
CA ILE A 6 -18.87 1.50 6.95
C ILE A 6 -19.99 1.45 5.90
N ARG A 7 -21.27 1.34 6.29
CA ARG A 7 -22.40 1.34 5.34
C ARG A 7 -22.50 2.61 4.47
N ARG A 8 -21.94 3.73 4.92
CA ARG A 8 -21.95 5.01 4.18
C ARG A 8 -20.76 5.14 3.22
N ILE A 9 -19.63 4.51 3.53
CA ILE A 9 -18.42 4.45 2.68
C ILE A 9 -18.60 3.45 1.52
N LEU A 10 -19.38 2.38 1.72
CA LEU A 10 -19.54 1.27 0.78
C LEU A 10 -20.68 1.44 -0.24
N LYS A 11 -21.00 2.68 -0.64
CA LYS A 11 -22.03 2.92 -1.65
C LYS A 11 -21.52 2.48 -3.03
N GLY A 12 -21.94 1.30 -3.51
CA GLY A 12 -21.77 0.86 -4.90
C GLY A 12 -21.35 -0.60 -5.06
N VAL A 13 -20.68 -1.17 -4.06
CA VAL A 13 -20.22 -2.57 -4.06
C VAL A 13 -20.91 -3.30 -2.90
N GLY A 14 -21.46 -4.49 -3.14
CA GLY A 14 -22.18 -5.24 -2.10
C GLY A 14 -21.28 -5.68 -0.93
N GLU A 15 -21.82 -5.76 0.29
CA GLU A 15 -21.07 -6.06 1.52
C GLU A 15 -20.17 -7.30 1.40
N LYS A 16 -20.70 -8.43 0.89
CA LYS A 16 -19.92 -9.67 0.68
C LYS A 16 -18.78 -9.49 -0.32
N LYS A 17 -18.95 -8.65 -1.36
CA LYS A 17 -17.89 -8.30 -2.32
C LYS A 17 -16.77 -7.52 -1.62
N ILE A 18 -17.10 -6.58 -0.76
CA ILE A 18 -16.10 -5.82 0.01
C ILE A 18 -15.33 -6.71 0.98
N ILE A 19 -16.04 -7.56 1.74
CA ILE A 19 -15.40 -8.51 2.65
C ILE A 19 -14.45 -9.43 1.87
N THR A 20 -14.89 -9.90 0.70
CA THR A 20 -14.05 -10.71 -0.19
C THR A 20 -12.79 -9.96 -0.61
N ALA A 21 -12.91 -8.71 -1.07
CA ALA A 21 -11.77 -7.91 -1.50
C ALA A 21 -10.76 -7.67 -0.35
N LEU A 22 -11.24 -7.29 0.84
CA LEU A 22 -10.38 -7.07 2.01
C LEU A 22 -9.69 -8.37 2.48
N THR A 23 -10.41 -9.49 2.43
CA THR A 23 -9.85 -10.80 2.79
C THR A 23 -8.73 -11.21 1.83
N LEU A 24 -8.96 -11.04 0.53
CA LEU A 24 -7.96 -11.35 -0.51
C LEU A 24 -6.80 -10.37 -0.53
N MET A 25 -6.99 -9.11 -0.10
CA MET A 25 -5.91 -8.15 0.11
C MET A 25 -4.93 -8.65 1.19
N LYS A 26 -5.43 -9.28 2.25
CA LYS A 26 -4.60 -9.88 3.30
C LYS A 26 -3.99 -11.21 2.86
N ASN A 27 -4.78 -12.09 2.25
CA ASN A 27 -4.32 -13.40 1.79
C ASN A 27 -4.92 -13.73 0.42
N SER A 28 -4.19 -13.35 -0.63
CA SER A 28 -4.58 -13.59 -2.02
C SER A 28 -4.63 -15.06 -2.40
N LYS A 29 -3.93 -15.94 -1.66
CA LYS A 29 -3.88 -17.39 -1.92
C LYS A 29 -5.02 -18.17 -1.26
N MET A 30 -5.92 -17.49 -0.56
CA MET A 30 -7.04 -18.13 0.12
C MET A 30 -7.89 -18.94 -0.87
N SER A 31 -8.21 -20.17 -0.51
CA SER A 31 -9.10 -21.03 -1.29
C SER A 31 -10.56 -20.56 -1.18
N ASP A 32 -11.40 -20.94 -2.16
CA ASP A 32 -12.84 -20.63 -2.09
C ASP A 32 -13.53 -21.30 -0.90
N ALA A 33 -13.00 -22.43 -0.40
CA ALA A 33 -13.50 -23.11 0.79
C ALA A 33 -13.19 -22.34 2.08
N GLU A 34 -12.02 -21.71 2.17
CA GLU A 34 -11.68 -20.82 3.29
C GLU A 34 -12.47 -19.51 3.20
N LEU A 35 -12.57 -18.93 2.01
CA LEU A 35 -13.34 -17.71 1.77
C LEU A 35 -14.84 -17.92 2.07
N MET A 36 -15.38 -19.10 1.77
CA MET A 36 -16.75 -19.50 2.16
C MET A 36 -16.95 -19.42 3.67
N LYS A 37 -15.99 -19.89 4.47
CA LYS A 37 -16.07 -19.82 5.95
C LYS A 37 -16.06 -18.37 6.43
N VAL A 38 -15.17 -17.54 5.88
CA VAL A 38 -15.10 -16.10 6.20
C VAL A 38 -16.41 -15.39 5.86
N LEU A 39 -16.99 -15.69 4.70
CA LEU A 39 -18.23 -15.08 4.24
C LEU A 39 -19.50 -15.70 4.83
N ASN A 40 -19.38 -16.74 5.67
CA ASN A 40 -20.49 -17.52 6.22
C ASN A 40 -21.48 -17.99 5.13
N LEU A 41 -20.96 -18.57 4.06
CA LEU A 41 -21.75 -19.08 2.93
C LEU A 41 -21.92 -20.60 3.02
N GLY A 42 -23.01 -21.11 2.44
CA GLY A 42 -23.30 -22.55 2.45
C GLY A 42 -22.44 -23.38 1.48
N THR A 43 -21.83 -22.75 0.46
CA THR A 43 -21.03 -23.46 -0.55
C THR A 43 -19.81 -22.66 -0.99
N SER A 44 -18.75 -23.35 -1.40
CA SER A 44 -17.56 -22.74 -2.00
C SER A 44 -17.86 -22.02 -3.32
N ASN A 45 -18.81 -22.53 -4.09
CA ASN A 45 -19.25 -21.88 -5.35
C ASN A 45 -19.83 -20.49 -5.12
N SER A 46 -20.54 -20.28 -4.01
CA SER A 46 -21.05 -18.96 -3.63
C SER A 46 -19.91 -17.97 -3.30
N ALA A 47 -18.82 -18.44 -2.71
CA ALA A 47 -17.63 -17.61 -2.46
C ALA A 47 -16.87 -17.30 -3.76
N ALA A 48 -16.70 -18.30 -4.63
CA ALA A 48 -16.09 -18.16 -5.94
C ALA A 48 -16.84 -17.14 -6.82
N TYR A 49 -18.18 -17.09 -6.71
CA TYR A 49 -18.99 -16.09 -7.40
C TYR A 49 -18.56 -14.65 -7.04
N TYR A 50 -18.43 -14.32 -5.76
CA TYR A 50 -18.03 -12.96 -5.35
C TYR A 50 -16.61 -12.60 -5.82
N ARG A 51 -15.67 -13.54 -5.75
CA ARG A 51 -14.31 -13.35 -6.28
C ARG A 51 -14.33 -13.05 -7.78
N LYS A 52 -15.01 -13.90 -8.56
CA LYS A 52 -15.10 -13.74 -10.02
C LYS A 52 -15.80 -12.45 -10.43
N GLU A 53 -16.83 -12.04 -9.69
CA GLU A 53 -17.51 -10.77 -9.95
C GLU A 53 -16.57 -9.58 -9.69
N LEU A 54 -15.78 -9.59 -8.61
CA LEU A 54 -14.79 -8.54 -8.36
C LEU A 54 -13.69 -8.48 -9.41
N GLU A 55 -13.25 -9.63 -9.92
CA GLU A 55 -12.28 -9.72 -11.02
C GLU A 55 -12.89 -9.20 -12.33
N LYS A 56 -14.13 -9.61 -12.64
CA LYS A 56 -14.87 -9.18 -13.83
C LYS A 56 -15.19 -7.69 -13.82
N GLU A 57 -15.47 -7.11 -12.65
CA GLU A 57 -15.71 -5.68 -12.46
C GLU A 57 -14.40 -4.87 -12.37
N GLU A 58 -13.24 -5.50 -12.57
CA GLU A 58 -11.90 -4.89 -12.46
C GLU A 58 -11.62 -4.21 -11.11
N ILE A 59 -12.37 -4.62 -10.08
CA ILE A 59 -12.13 -4.22 -8.68
C ILE A 59 -10.89 -4.95 -8.16
N ILE A 60 -10.76 -6.25 -8.47
CA ILE A 60 -9.51 -7.00 -8.30
C ILE A 60 -8.78 -6.98 -9.65
N LYS A 61 -7.72 -6.19 -9.73
CA LYS A 61 -6.90 -6.04 -10.96
C LYS A 61 -5.87 -7.15 -11.14
N GLY A 62 -5.59 -7.93 -10.10
CA GLY A 62 -4.65 -9.04 -10.15
C GLY A 62 -4.11 -9.43 -8.79
N TYR A 63 -3.36 -10.53 -8.76
CA TYR A 63 -2.73 -11.08 -7.56
C TYR A 63 -1.22 -10.99 -7.70
N ARG A 64 -0.55 -10.30 -6.76
CA ARG A 64 0.90 -10.08 -6.76
C ARG A 64 1.55 -10.77 -5.56
N ALA A 65 2.78 -11.24 -5.75
CA ALA A 65 3.59 -11.73 -4.65
C ALA A 65 4.11 -10.55 -3.82
N GLU A 66 4.09 -10.67 -2.49
CA GLU A 66 4.83 -9.76 -1.63
C GLU A 66 6.31 -10.20 -1.60
N ILE A 67 7.17 -9.32 -2.10
CA ILE A 67 8.60 -9.59 -2.24
C ILE A 67 9.38 -8.96 -1.09
N ASP A 68 10.25 -9.76 -0.48
CA ASP A 68 11.25 -9.28 0.48
C ASP A 68 12.48 -8.74 -0.28
N TRP A 69 12.40 -7.47 -0.66
CA TRP A 69 13.47 -6.78 -1.39
C TRP A 69 14.79 -6.73 -0.62
N LYS A 70 14.76 -6.73 0.72
CA LYS A 70 15.97 -6.77 1.54
C LYS A 70 16.72 -8.07 1.34
N LYS A 71 16.02 -9.21 1.29
CA LYS A 71 16.63 -10.52 0.99
C LYS A 71 17.10 -10.65 -0.46
N LEU A 72 16.51 -9.88 -1.38
CA LEU A 72 16.97 -9.80 -2.78
C LEU A 72 18.13 -8.82 -3.00
N GLY A 73 18.70 -8.24 -1.94
CA GLY A 73 19.86 -7.34 -2.04
C GLY A 73 19.53 -5.86 -2.20
N TYR A 74 18.26 -5.47 -2.02
CA TYR A 74 17.81 -4.07 -2.01
C TYR A 74 17.31 -3.67 -0.61
N PRO A 75 18.21 -3.56 0.39
CA PRO A 75 17.84 -3.36 1.79
C PRO A 75 17.35 -1.94 2.10
N VAL A 76 17.68 -0.94 1.28
CA VAL A 76 17.38 0.46 1.55
C VAL A 76 16.07 0.83 0.89
N ARG A 77 15.07 1.26 1.66
CA ARG A 77 13.86 1.89 1.12
C ARG A 77 13.98 3.39 1.20
N PHE A 78 13.52 4.10 0.18
CA PHE A 78 13.64 5.54 0.12
C PHE A 78 12.38 6.21 -0.43
N THR A 79 12.27 7.50 -0.13
CA THR A 79 11.40 8.46 -0.80
C THR A 79 12.26 9.66 -1.20
N ILE A 80 12.20 10.04 -2.47
CA ILE A 80 12.78 11.27 -2.98
C ILE A 80 11.63 12.22 -3.29
N ILE A 81 11.66 13.40 -2.69
CA ILE A 81 10.77 14.50 -3.03
C ILE A 81 11.55 15.41 -3.97
N VAL A 82 11.00 15.65 -5.15
CA VAL A 82 11.56 16.55 -6.16
C VAL A 82 10.68 17.78 -6.24
N GLU A 83 11.26 18.96 -6.10
CA GLU A 83 10.57 20.24 -6.25
C GLU A 83 11.15 20.96 -7.46
N GLY A 84 10.29 21.30 -8.42
CA GLY A 84 10.67 22.16 -9.55
C GLY A 84 10.52 23.63 -9.19
N GLU A 85 11.41 24.49 -9.70
CA GLU A 85 11.25 25.94 -9.55
C GLU A 85 10.09 26.49 -10.37
N SER A 86 9.66 25.77 -11.42
CA SER A 86 8.46 26.04 -12.19
C SER A 86 7.67 24.75 -12.50
N PRO A 87 6.34 24.85 -12.73
CA PRO A 87 5.54 23.72 -13.20
C PRO A 87 6.01 23.13 -14.53
N GLU A 88 6.53 23.97 -15.43
CA GLU A 88 6.99 23.57 -16.76
C GLU A 88 8.17 22.60 -16.67
N LEU A 89 9.11 22.84 -15.74
CA LEU A 89 10.27 21.97 -15.54
C LEU A 89 9.85 20.57 -15.06
N LEU A 90 8.87 20.47 -14.16
CA LEU A 90 8.39 19.16 -13.72
C LEU A 90 7.53 18.46 -14.77
N LEU A 91 6.82 19.22 -15.60
CA LEU A 91 6.11 18.64 -16.75
C LEU A 91 7.10 18.03 -17.74
N GLU A 92 8.17 18.76 -18.07
CA GLU A 92 9.25 18.23 -18.92
C GLU A 92 9.88 16.96 -18.33
N MET A 93 10.12 16.97 -17.01
CA MET A 93 10.62 15.79 -16.30
C MET A 93 9.64 14.62 -16.40
N GLU A 94 8.34 14.85 -16.16
CA GLU A 94 7.29 13.83 -16.27
C GLU A 94 7.27 13.20 -17.67
N GLU A 95 7.24 14.02 -18.71
CA GLU A 95 7.20 13.56 -20.10
C GLU A 95 8.40 12.68 -20.45
N LYS A 96 9.62 13.13 -20.09
CA LYS A 96 10.85 12.38 -20.34
C LYS A 96 10.93 11.09 -19.53
N GLN A 97 10.49 11.09 -18.28
CA GLN A 97 10.46 9.88 -17.45
C GLN A 97 9.43 8.88 -17.98
N ASN A 98 8.25 9.33 -18.37
CA ASN A 98 7.21 8.48 -18.96
C ASN A 98 7.70 7.82 -20.26
N LEU A 99 8.41 8.56 -21.11
CA LEU A 99 9.00 8.00 -22.32
C LEU A 99 10.05 6.93 -21.98
N ALA A 100 10.98 7.23 -21.06
CA ALA A 100 12.02 6.28 -20.65
C ALA A 100 11.45 5.00 -20.00
N ILE A 101 10.39 5.13 -19.20
CA ILE A 101 9.69 3.98 -18.59
C ILE A 101 8.99 3.15 -19.66
N LYS A 102 8.34 3.80 -20.63
CA LYS A 102 7.69 3.09 -21.74
C LYS A 102 8.69 2.28 -22.56
N GLU A 103 9.81 2.90 -22.97
CA GLU A 103 10.89 2.23 -23.71
C GLU A 103 11.48 1.04 -22.91
N TYR A 104 11.65 1.21 -21.60
CA TYR A 104 12.11 0.13 -20.73
C TYR A 104 11.09 -1.01 -20.64
N ASN A 105 9.80 -0.70 -20.50
CA ASN A 105 8.74 -1.70 -20.39
C ASN A 105 8.68 -2.60 -21.64
N GLU A 106 8.84 -2.00 -22.83
CA GLU A 106 8.85 -2.73 -24.10
C GLU A 106 9.99 -3.77 -24.20
N VAL A 107 11.08 -3.60 -23.46
CA VAL A 107 12.27 -4.46 -23.54
C VAL A 107 12.41 -5.40 -22.32
N VAL A 108 12.13 -4.89 -21.13
CA VAL A 108 12.47 -5.56 -19.85
C VAL A 108 11.22 -5.99 -19.08
N GLY A 109 10.12 -5.23 -19.19
CA GLY A 109 8.84 -5.51 -18.55
C GLY A 109 8.49 -4.55 -17.40
N ASP A 110 7.62 -5.02 -16.50
CA ASP A 110 6.86 -4.16 -15.58
C ASP A 110 7.60 -3.70 -14.31
N VAL A 111 8.86 -4.11 -14.12
CA VAL A 111 9.67 -3.75 -12.95
C VAL A 111 10.81 -2.84 -13.38
N TYR A 112 10.69 -1.55 -13.10
CA TYR A 112 11.67 -0.55 -13.53
C TYR A 112 12.92 -0.55 -12.64
N VAL A 113 14.03 -1.08 -13.18
CA VAL A 113 15.33 -1.19 -12.50
C VAL A 113 16.36 -0.28 -13.17
N ILE A 114 17.07 0.49 -12.35
CA ILE A 114 18.10 1.44 -12.76
C ILE A 114 19.44 1.01 -12.15
N SER A 115 20.39 0.64 -12.99
CA SER A 115 21.76 0.39 -12.54
C SER A 115 22.47 1.69 -12.18
N THR A 116 23.20 1.68 -11.07
CA THR A 116 24.12 2.74 -10.66
C THR A 116 25.56 2.26 -10.84
N LYS A 117 26.55 3.11 -10.52
CA LYS A 117 27.96 2.71 -10.52
C LYS A 117 28.31 1.70 -9.43
N SER A 118 27.50 1.58 -8.37
CA SER A 118 27.78 0.74 -7.19
C SER A 118 26.75 -0.37 -6.96
N GLY A 119 25.65 -0.40 -7.73
CA GLY A 119 24.57 -1.36 -7.55
C GLY A 119 23.36 -0.99 -8.39
N GLY A 120 22.21 -0.79 -7.76
CA GLY A 120 20.99 -0.44 -8.47
C GLY A 120 19.84 0.06 -7.59
N ILE A 121 18.82 0.55 -8.28
CA ILE A 121 17.57 1.03 -7.72
C ILE A 121 16.41 0.35 -8.43
N ILE A 122 15.36 0.02 -7.68
CA ILE A 122 14.07 -0.39 -8.18
C ILE A 122 13.06 0.67 -7.79
N LEU A 123 12.32 1.20 -8.77
CA LEU A 123 11.26 2.16 -8.50
C LEU A 123 9.95 1.43 -8.15
N GLU A 124 9.34 1.85 -7.05
CA GLU A 124 8.06 1.33 -6.53
C GLU A 124 6.90 2.24 -6.93
N ASP A 125 7.10 3.56 -6.88
CA ASP A 125 6.07 4.57 -7.13
C ASP A 125 6.74 5.84 -7.66
N MET A 126 6.13 6.48 -8.65
CA MET A 126 6.52 7.79 -9.16
C MET A 126 5.25 8.56 -9.47
N SER A 127 5.04 9.66 -8.75
CA SER A 127 3.84 10.47 -8.85
C SER A 127 4.21 11.94 -9.04
N PHE A 128 3.55 12.61 -9.99
CA PHE A 128 3.72 14.03 -10.27
C PHE A 128 2.48 14.79 -9.80
N TYR A 129 2.71 15.91 -9.11
CA TYR A 129 1.67 16.74 -8.52
C TYR A 129 1.84 18.17 -9.02
N PHE A 130 0.79 18.67 -9.69
CA PHE A 130 0.74 20.02 -10.23
C PHE A 130 -0.31 20.82 -9.44
N GLY A 131 0.16 21.74 -8.60
CA GLY A 131 -0.67 22.67 -7.84
C GLY A 131 0.05 24.01 -7.69
N ASN A 132 -0.13 24.70 -6.55
CA ASN A 132 0.60 25.95 -6.26
C ASN A 132 2.13 25.78 -6.28
N ARG A 133 2.62 24.55 -6.09
CA ARG A 133 3.99 24.13 -6.34
C ARG A 133 3.96 22.82 -7.13
N ALA A 134 4.92 22.64 -8.02
CA ALA A 134 5.09 21.39 -8.73
C ALA A 134 6.04 20.49 -7.94
N ILE A 135 5.56 19.28 -7.62
CA ILE A 135 6.29 18.30 -6.82
C ILE A 135 6.21 16.93 -7.49
N ALA A 136 7.31 16.19 -7.53
CA ALA A 136 7.29 14.76 -7.79
C ALA A 136 7.70 13.98 -6.54
N ILE A 137 7.06 12.84 -6.30
CA ILE A 137 7.41 11.91 -5.23
C ILE A 137 7.80 10.59 -5.87
N ILE A 138 9.03 10.15 -5.60
CA ILE A 138 9.60 8.91 -6.11
C ILE A 138 9.89 8.00 -4.92
N LYS A 139 9.36 6.78 -4.91
CA LYS A 139 9.63 5.78 -3.88
C LYS A 139 10.26 4.56 -4.52
N GLY A 140 11.09 3.87 -3.76
CA GLY A 140 11.72 2.65 -4.25
C GLY A 140 12.58 1.96 -3.21
N CYS A 141 13.31 0.95 -3.69
CA CYS A 141 14.36 0.30 -2.93
C CYS A 141 15.70 0.35 -3.68
N ALA A 142 16.79 0.30 -2.93
CA ALA A 142 18.15 0.44 -3.43
C ALA A 142 19.08 -0.55 -2.74
N THR A 143 20.17 -0.87 -3.44
CA THR A 143 21.26 -1.69 -2.91
C THR A 143 21.97 -1.01 -1.73
N SER A 144 22.05 0.32 -1.71
CA SER A 144 22.62 1.11 -0.61
C SER A 144 22.09 2.55 -0.58
N GLU A 145 22.31 3.27 0.52
CA GLU A 145 21.99 4.71 0.61
C GLU A 145 22.80 5.53 -0.39
N HIS A 146 24.04 5.10 -0.68
CA HIS A 146 24.89 5.72 -1.69
C HIS A 146 24.24 5.65 -3.08
N ASP A 147 23.61 4.52 -3.43
CA ASP A 147 22.92 4.37 -4.71
C ASP A 147 21.73 5.34 -4.83
N VAL A 148 20.99 5.57 -3.74
CA VAL A 148 19.91 6.57 -3.70
C VAL A 148 20.46 7.97 -4.00
N VAL A 149 21.58 8.34 -3.38
CA VAL A 149 22.24 9.63 -3.63
C VAL A 149 22.74 9.73 -5.07
N LEU A 150 23.33 8.66 -5.62
CA LEU A 150 23.79 8.62 -7.01
C LEU A 150 22.63 8.86 -7.97
N TYR A 151 21.49 8.20 -7.76
CA TYR A 151 20.31 8.40 -8.58
C TYR A 151 19.77 9.83 -8.45
N SER A 152 19.61 10.33 -7.24
CA SER A 152 19.12 11.70 -6.99
C SER A 152 20.01 12.76 -7.65
N LYS A 153 21.33 12.60 -7.58
CA LYS A 153 22.27 13.57 -8.17
C LYS A 153 22.45 13.38 -9.67
N TYR A 154 22.84 12.19 -10.11
CA TYR A 154 23.28 11.99 -11.50
C TYR A 154 22.14 11.73 -12.48
N ARG A 155 20.98 11.24 -12.02
CA ARG A 155 19.84 10.94 -12.90
C ARG A 155 18.74 11.96 -12.84
N LEU A 156 18.57 12.64 -11.70
CA LEU A 156 17.58 13.70 -11.57
C LEU A 156 18.27 15.06 -11.71
N PHE A 157 19.19 15.41 -10.80
CA PHE A 157 19.75 16.77 -10.78
C PHE A 157 20.61 17.11 -12.00
N ASP A 158 21.52 16.23 -12.45
CA ASP A 158 22.37 16.53 -13.62
C ASP A 158 21.55 16.69 -14.93
N VAL A 159 20.38 16.07 -14.98
CA VAL A 159 19.47 16.17 -16.13
C VAL A 159 18.57 17.41 -16.00
N TYR A 160 18.20 17.77 -14.76
CA TYR A 160 17.34 18.91 -14.43
C TYR A 160 17.98 19.73 -13.29
N PRO A 161 19.00 20.56 -13.57
CA PRO A 161 19.80 21.22 -12.53
C PRO A 161 19.01 22.24 -11.70
N GLU A 162 17.82 22.62 -12.16
CA GLU A 162 16.92 23.55 -11.49
C GLU A 162 15.97 22.85 -10.49
N ILE A 163 16.01 21.52 -10.37
CA ILE A 163 15.21 20.81 -9.36
C ILE A 163 15.93 20.81 -8.00
N LYS A 164 15.13 20.78 -6.94
CA LYS A 164 15.61 20.50 -5.57
C LYS A 164 15.15 19.10 -5.19
N THR A 165 16.05 18.33 -4.58
CA THR A 165 15.74 16.96 -4.14
C THR A 165 15.91 16.83 -2.63
N THR A 166 14.94 16.20 -1.98
CA THR A 166 15.01 15.77 -0.58
C THR A 166 14.96 14.26 -0.53
N ILE A 167 15.99 13.64 0.04
CA ILE A 167 16.08 12.19 0.22
C ILE A 167 15.63 11.83 1.64
N ALA A 168 14.65 10.95 1.76
CA ALA A 168 14.23 10.35 3.01
C ALA A 168 14.43 8.83 2.95
N ILE A 169 15.27 8.30 3.84
CA ILE A 169 15.46 6.85 3.99
C ILE A 169 14.42 6.33 4.98
N LEU A 170 13.61 5.38 4.53
CA LEU A 170 12.59 4.74 5.36
C LEU A 170 13.25 3.67 6.22
N LYS A 171 13.25 3.87 7.55
CA LYS A 171 13.73 2.87 8.52
C LYS A 171 12.66 1.82 8.81
N ASP A 172 11.50 2.28 9.28
CA ASP A 172 10.41 1.42 9.74
C ASP A 172 9.06 1.90 9.21
N ASN A 173 8.14 0.96 9.03
CA ASN A 173 6.75 1.25 8.68
C ASN A 173 5.80 0.54 9.66
N VAL A 174 4.93 1.30 10.30
CA VAL A 174 3.89 0.75 11.19
C VAL A 174 2.68 0.26 10.37
N ILE A 175 2.43 0.89 9.23
CA ILE A 175 1.39 0.50 8.27
C ILE A 175 2.04 0.40 6.89
N LYS A 176 1.82 -0.73 6.22
CA LYS A 176 2.30 -0.99 4.86
C LYS A 176 1.15 -1.56 4.05
N ASN A 177 0.85 -0.99 2.89
CA ASN A 177 -0.22 -1.47 2.01
C ASN A 177 -1.55 -1.70 2.75
N PHE A 178 -1.95 -0.72 3.57
CA PHE A 178 -3.16 -0.76 4.42
C PHE A 178 -3.16 -1.81 5.54
N ILE A 179 -2.07 -2.56 5.71
CA ILE A 179 -1.92 -3.60 6.73
C ILE A 179 -1.00 -3.10 7.84
N ILE A 180 -1.42 -3.31 9.09
CA ILE A 180 -0.61 -2.99 10.26
C ILE A 180 0.53 -4.01 10.36
N ASN A 181 1.76 -3.50 10.45
CA ASN A 181 2.94 -4.31 10.75
C ASN A 181 3.03 -4.46 12.28
N LYS A 182 2.48 -5.55 12.81
CA LYS A 182 2.45 -5.83 14.25
C LYS A 182 3.87 -5.93 14.84
N GLU A 183 4.81 -6.54 14.12
CA GLU A 183 6.20 -6.66 14.57
C GLU A 183 6.84 -5.28 14.79
N ASN A 184 6.71 -4.38 13.81
CA ASN A 184 7.22 -3.01 13.96
C ASN A 184 6.46 -2.23 15.03
N LEU A 185 5.13 -2.41 15.13
CA LEU A 185 4.33 -1.76 16.14
C LEU A 185 4.77 -2.17 17.55
N ASP A 186 4.98 -3.46 17.80
CA ASP A 186 5.40 -3.99 19.09
C ASP A 186 6.82 -3.52 19.49
N ILE A 187 7.70 -3.32 18.50
CA ILE A 187 9.05 -2.76 18.72
C ILE A 187 8.98 -1.26 19.05
N LEU A 188 8.08 -0.50 18.42
CA LEU A 188 8.06 0.97 18.49
C LEU A 188 7.16 1.54 19.61
N VAL A 189 6.14 0.81 20.05
CA VAL A 189 5.17 1.21 21.09
C VAL A 189 5.61 1.10 22.57
N PRO A 190 6.70 0.41 23.00
CA PRO A 190 6.96 0.14 24.43
C PRO A 190 7.04 1.35 25.40
N GLU A 191 7.09 2.60 24.92
CA GLU A 191 7.23 3.78 25.78
C GLU A 191 5.97 4.65 25.94
N TYR A 192 4.85 4.35 25.29
CA TYR A 192 3.65 5.16 25.46
C TYR A 192 2.83 4.71 26.69
N LYS A 193 3.01 5.40 27.83
CA LYS A 193 2.10 5.35 28.98
C LYS A 193 1.02 6.43 28.80
N PRO A 194 -0.18 6.12 28.28
CA PRO A 194 -1.26 7.09 28.27
C PRO A 194 -1.61 7.46 29.71
N GLU A 195 -1.65 8.75 30.03
CA GLU A 195 -2.21 9.23 31.29
C GLU A 195 -3.64 8.68 31.43
N LYS A 196 -3.90 7.98 32.53
CA LYS A 196 -5.23 7.42 32.84
C LYS A 196 -6.24 8.56 32.88
N LYS A 197 -7.10 8.65 31.86
CA LYS A 197 -8.40 9.32 32.01
C LYS A 197 -9.42 8.26 32.41
N ASP A 198 -9.94 8.41 33.62
CA ASP A 198 -11.01 7.58 34.18
C ASP A 198 -12.20 7.56 33.24
N ARG A 199 -12.48 6.40 32.64
CA ARG A 199 -13.77 6.13 31.99
C ARG A 199 -14.66 5.40 32.99
N ILE A 200 -15.56 6.17 33.59
CA ILE A 200 -16.67 5.68 34.40
C ILE A 200 -17.73 5.08 33.47
N GLU A 201 -18.09 3.84 33.78
CA GLU A 201 -19.36 3.14 33.54
C GLU A 201 -19.94 3.03 32.11
N GLU A 202 -19.72 1.87 31.49
CA GLU A 202 -20.74 1.22 30.66
C GLU A 202 -20.79 -0.29 30.99
N SER A 203 -21.44 -0.64 32.10
CA SER A 203 -21.63 -2.04 32.48
C SER A 203 -23.09 -2.39 32.76
N LYS A 204 -24.04 -2.05 31.86
CA LYS A 204 -25.40 -2.63 31.89
C LYS A 204 -26.05 -2.64 30.49
N LEU A 205 -25.67 -3.59 29.64
CA LEU A 205 -26.55 -4.05 28.54
C LEU A 205 -26.51 -5.58 28.47
N LYS A 206 -27.70 -6.19 28.51
CA LYS A 206 -27.90 -7.63 28.27
C LYS A 206 -27.35 -8.00 26.88
N PRO A 207 -26.83 -9.23 26.69
CA PRO A 207 -26.26 -9.64 25.43
C PRO A 207 -27.33 -9.53 24.33
N LYS A 208 -27.05 -8.67 23.35
CA LYS A 208 -27.85 -8.55 22.15
C LYS A 208 -27.57 -9.80 21.31
N GLU A 209 -28.61 -10.41 20.73
CA GLU A 209 -28.40 -11.45 19.73
C GLU A 209 -27.50 -10.90 18.62
N GLU A 210 -26.37 -11.57 18.40
CA GLU A 210 -25.36 -11.15 17.45
C GLU A 210 -25.95 -11.22 16.04
N THR A 211 -26.00 -10.08 15.36
CA THR A 211 -26.46 -10.02 13.97
C THR A 211 -25.48 -10.75 13.05
N GLU A 212 -25.94 -11.25 11.91
CA GLU A 212 -25.08 -11.91 10.92
C GLU A 212 -23.87 -11.04 10.52
N HIS A 213 -24.07 -9.72 10.45
CA HIS A 213 -23.02 -8.73 10.20
C HIS A 213 -22.02 -8.61 11.35
N GLU A 214 -22.47 -8.57 12.61
CA GLU A 214 -21.58 -8.56 13.78
C GLU A 214 -20.76 -9.85 13.85
N ARG A 215 -21.38 -10.99 13.51
CA ARG A 215 -20.69 -12.28 13.41
C ARG A 215 -19.63 -12.29 12.32
N LEU A 216 -19.91 -11.70 11.16
CA LEU A 216 -18.93 -11.56 10.06
C LEU A 216 -17.77 -10.64 10.45
N LEU A 217 -18.05 -9.52 11.12
CA LEU A 217 -17.01 -8.62 11.62
C LEU A 217 -16.14 -9.29 12.68
N ARG A 218 -16.72 -10.01 13.63
CA ARG A 218 -15.94 -10.76 14.63
C ARG A 218 -15.08 -11.83 13.96
N ASN A 219 -15.62 -12.57 13.00
CA ASN A 219 -14.85 -13.56 12.24
C ASN A 219 -13.69 -12.90 11.47
N LEU A 220 -13.90 -11.69 10.95
CA LEU A 220 -12.83 -10.91 10.33
C LEU A 220 -11.80 -10.48 11.38
N GLU A 221 -12.22 -9.92 12.51
CA GLU A 221 -11.32 -9.50 13.60
C GLU A 221 -10.50 -10.68 14.15
N GLU A 222 -11.12 -11.83 14.41
CA GLU A 222 -10.43 -13.08 14.78
C GLU A 222 -9.47 -13.55 13.69
N PHE A 223 -9.84 -13.38 12.42
CA PHE A 223 -8.94 -13.68 11.30
C PHE A 223 -7.80 -12.65 11.17
N PHE A 224 -7.99 -11.41 11.62
CA PHE A 224 -7.00 -10.31 11.63
C PHE A 224 -6.11 -10.32 12.88
N SER A 225 -6.52 -11.03 13.94
CA SER A 225 -5.77 -11.30 15.18
C SER A 225 -4.57 -12.19 14.91
#